data_AF-A0A3D4UX25-F1
#
_entry.id   AF-A0A3D4UX25-F1
#
_cell.length_a   1.000
_cell.length_b   1.000
_cell.length_c   1.000
_cell.angle_alpha   90.00
_cell.angle_beta   90.00
_cell.angle_gamma   90.00
#
_symmetry.space_group_name_H-M   'P 1'
#
loop_
_entity.id
_entity.type
_entity.pdbx_description
1 polymer ?
#
loop_
_entity_poly.entity_id
_entity_poly.type
_entity_poly.pdbx_seq_one_letter_code
_entity_poly.pdbx_strand_id
1 'polypeptide(L)'
;MASLLTTAEKTTLNEAMDALHDTFARDIQIIKEAVKTVSTSSSQFNSVYGNAGATTSLVYTPQSGSYKARVQYLRQDEDYFSDSQLDSQLKIKMPAGSVRIKVSGDAHDYLKDAKRVQFDDRRFTIFSDYRPHGLFDARYYTYYLRPIDE
;
A
#
# COMPACT_ATOMS: atom_id res chain seq x y z
N MET A 1 -12.48 -5.30 33.61
CA MET A 1 -11.10 -5.21 34.12
C MET A 1 -10.55 -3.85 33.78
N ALA A 2 -10.07 -3.09 34.77
CA ALA A 2 -9.48 -1.79 34.52
C ALA A 2 -8.13 -1.97 33.80
N SER A 3 -7.95 -1.24 32.70
CA SER A 3 -6.69 -1.20 31.96
C SER A 3 -5.60 -0.53 32.81
N LEU A 4 -4.38 -1.05 32.79
CA LEU A 4 -3.21 -0.45 33.48
C LEU A 4 -2.94 0.98 33.02
N LEU A 5 -3.22 1.27 31.75
CA LEU A 5 -3.11 2.61 31.17
C LEU A 5 -4.49 3.23 31.01
N THR A 6 -4.59 4.51 31.37
CA THR A 6 -5.75 5.35 31.09
C THR A 6 -5.90 5.61 29.59
N THR A 7 -7.09 6.04 29.16
CA THR A 7 -7.31 6.38 27.75
C THR A 7 -6.40 7.52 27.29
N ALA A 8 -6.13 8.51 28.15
CA ALA A 8 -5.25 9.63 27.83
C ALA A 8 -3.81 9.17 27.59
N GLU A 9 -3.26 8.32 28.45
CA GLU A 9 -1.89 7.79 28.29
C GLU A 9 -1.73 6.96 27.02
N LYS A 10 -2.76 6.16 26.67
CA LYS A 10 -2.77 5.41 25.41
C LYS A 10 -2.72 6.33 24.20
N THR A 11 -3.47 7.44 24.23
CA THR A 11 -3.46 8.46 23.17
C THR A 11 -2.08 9.08 23.04
N THR A 12 -1.43 9.49 24.13
CA THR A 12 -0.09 10.10 24.08
C THR A 12 0.97 9.16 23.50
N LEU A 13 0.92 7.88 23.84
CA LEU A 13 1.83 6.88 23.26
C LEU A 13 1.57 6.67 21.76
N ASN A 14 0.30 6.70 21.36
CA ASN A 14 -0.10 6.63 19.96
C ASN A 14 0.36 7.86 19.16
N GLU A 15 0.27 9.07 19.73
CA GLU A 15 0.79 10.31 19.15
C GLU A 15 2.32 10.29 18.98
N ALA A 16 3.05 9.72 19.95
CA ALA A 16 4.50 9.56 19.83
C ALA A 16 4.90 8.65 18.65
N MET A 17 4.11 7.59 18.38
CA MET A 17 4.27 6.76 17.19
C MET A 17 3.96 7.52 15.89
N ASP A 18 2.97 8.41 15.92
CA ASP A 18 2.61 9.26 14.78
C ASP A 18 3.71 10.28 14.45
N ALA A 19 4.31 10.90 15.46
CA ALA A 19 5.47 11.78 15.29
C ALA A 19 6.68 11.01 14.70
N LEU A 20 6.90 9.77 15.14
CA LEU A 20 7.94 8.90 14.60
C LEU A 20 7.63 8.54 13.13
N HIS A 21 6.37 8.30 12.79
CA HIS A 21 6.00 8.08 11.39
C HIS A 21 6.26 9.32 10.54
N ASP A 22 5.79 10.49 10.96
CA ASP A 22 5.91 11.74 10.22
C ASP A 22 7.38 12.13 9.96
N THR A 23 8.25 11.94 10.95
CA THR A 23 9.68 12.28 10.85
C THR A 23 10.43 11.42 9.81
N PHE A 24 10.09 10.14 9.71
CA PHE A 24 10.82 9.19 8.85
C PHE A 24 10.05 8.81 7.58
N ALA A 25 8.83 9.30 7.40
CA ALA A 25 8.04 9.02 6.23
C ALA A 25 8.54 9.80 5.01
N ARG A 26 8.40 9.19 3.85
CA ARG A 26 8.69 9.74 2.53
C ARG A 26 7.44 9.66 1.69
N ASP A 27 7.33 10.56 0.72
CA ASP A 27 6.19 10.54 -0.20
C ASP A 27 6.37 9.41 -1.21
N ILE A 28 5.37 8.55 -1.31
CA ILE A 28 5.26 7.46 -2.27
C ILE A 28 4.06 7.72 -3.18
N GLN A 29 4.17 7.37 -4.46
CA GLN A 29 3.04 7.44 -5.39
C GLN A 29 2.42 6.06 -5.53
N ILE A 30 1.14 5.97 -5.20
CA ILE A 30 0.37 4.74 -5.35
C ILE A 30 -0.46 4.86 -6.63
N ILE A 31 -0.30 3.91 -7.54
CA ILE A 31 -0.94 3.89 -8.86
C ILE A 31 -1.99 2.78 -8.87
N LYS A 32 -3.25 3.16 -9.04
CA LYS A 32 -4.39 2.26 -9.25
C LYS A 32 -4.61 1.98 -10.73
N GLU A 33 -5.43 0.98 -11.04
CA GLU A 33 -5.90 0.79 -12.41
C GLU A 33 -6.73 1.98 -12.87
N ALA A 34 -6.59 2.31 -14.16
CA ALA A 34 -7.33 3.41 -14.74
C ALA A 34 -8.84 3.11 -14.71
N VAL A 35 -9.63 4.06 -14.20
CA VAL A 35 -11.08 3.93 -14.23
C VAL A 35 -11.56 4.15 -15.67
N LYS A 36 -12.28 3.17 -16.21
CA LYS A 36 -12.93 3.29 -17.52
C LYS A 36 -14.20 4.11 -17.35
N THR A 37 -14.19 5.36 -17.79
CA THR A 37 -15.41 6.17 -17.88
C THR A 37 -15.91 6.18 -19.31
N VAL A 38 -17.20 5.86 -19.49
CA VAL A 38 -17.88 6.00 -20.77
C VAL A 38 -18.53 7.38 -20.77
N SER A 39 -17.89 8.34 -21.44
CA SER A 39 -18.46 9.68 -21.61
C SER A 39 -19.43 9.65 -22.79
N THR A 40 -20.73 9.58 -22.53
CA THR A 40 -21.77 9.71 -23.57
C THR A 40 -22.45 11.06 -23.50
N SER A 41 -22.50 11.77 -24.63
CA SER A 41 -23.13 13.09 -24.78
C SER A 41 -24.65 13.08 -24.91
N SER A 42 -25.36 11.95 -24.67
CA SER A 42 -26.82 11.87 -24.78
C SER A 42 -27.49 11.19 -23.58
N SER A 43 -28.67 11.69 -23.20
CA SER A 43 -29.50 11.20 -22.07
C SER A 43 -30.22 9.88 -22.33
N GLN A 44 -30.04 9.27 -23.51
CA GLN A 44 -30.69 8.03 -23.94
C GLN A 44 -29.75 6.80 -23.88
N PHE A 45 -28.58 6.92 -23.27
CA PHE A 45 -27.61 5.83 -23.20
C PHE A 45 -28.13 4.65 -22.36
N ASN A 46 -28.30 3.49 -22.99
CA ASN A 46 -28.63 2.23 -22.33
C ASN A 46 -27.35 1.38 -22.19
N SER A 47 -26.89 1.19 -20.94
CA SER A 47 -25.66 0.45 -20.63
C SER A 47 -25.70 -1.03 -20.97
N VAL A 48 -26.91 -1.61 -21.17
CA VAL A 48 -27.10 -3.03 -21.46
C VAL A 48 -27.01 -3.34 -22.96
N TYR A 49 -27.42 -2.41 -23.83
CA TYR A 49 -27.52 -2.64 -25.28
C TYR A 49 -26.57 -1.81 -26.15
N GLY A 50 -25.87 -0.83 -25.57
CA GLY A 50 -24.98 0.06 -26.32
C GLY A 50 -25.72 0.95 -27.32
N ASN A 51 -25.01 1.93 -27.88
CA ASN A 51 -25.53 2.73 -28.99
C ASN A 51 -25.24 2.03 -30.32
N ALA A 52 -26.28 1.76 -31.10
CA ALA A 52 -26.14 1.27 -32.47
C ALA A 52 -25.35 2.29 -33.31
N GLY A 53 -24.06 2.02 -33.52
CA GLY A 53 -23.23 2.71 -34.52
C GLY A 53 -22.47 3.97 -34.07
N ALA A 54 -22.48 4.35 -32.79
CA ALA A 54 -21.66 5.48 -32.30
C ALA A 54 -20.39 4.97 -31.59
N THR A 55 -19.21 5.38 -32.08
CA THR A 55 -17.92 5.18 -31.41
C THR A 55 -17.94 5.86 -30.04
N THR A 56 -18.04 5.05 -28.98
CA THR A 56 -17.90 5.53 -27.61
C THR A 56 -16.42 5.85 -27.37
N SER A 57 -16.13 7.08 -26.95
CA SER A 57 -14.79 7.46 -26.51
C SER A 57 -14.58 6.91 -25.09
N LEU A 58 -13.85 5.79 -25.01
CA LEU A 58 -13.36 5.27 -23.73
C LEU A 58 -12.25 6.19 -23.23
N VAL A 59 -12.49 6.89 -22.12
CA VAL A 59 -11.46 7.68 -21.45
C VAL A 59 -10.89 6.86 -20.30
N TYR A 60 -9.58 6.62 -20.34
CA TYR A 60 -8.84 5.98 -19.26
C TYR A 60 -8.19 7.08 -18.41
N THR A 61 -8.73 7.34 -17.22
CA THR A 61 -8.09 8.27 -16.28
C THR A 61 -7.21 7.47 -15.31
N PRO A 62 -5.87 7.63 -15.33
CA PRO A 62 -5.02 7.02 -14.33
C PRO A 62 -5.30 7.65 -12.97
N GLN A 63 -5.60 6.81 -11.97
CA GLN A 63 -5.74 7.27 -10.58
C GLN A 63 -4.43 7.04 -9.85
N SER A 64 -3.71 8.13 -9.60
CA SER A 64 -2.51 8.14 -8.76
C SER A 64 -2.75 9.00 -7.53
N GLY A 65 -2.36 8.50 -6.37
CA GLY A 65 -2.39 9.26 -5.11
C GLY A 65 -1.02 9.28 -4.45
N SER A 66 -0.64 10.43 -3.89
CA SER A 66 0.60 10.58 -3.12
C SER A 66 0.31 10.38 -1.64
N TYR A 67 1.06 9.49 -1.00
CA TYR A 67 0.89 9.14 0.41
C TYR A 67 2.24 9.06 1.12
N LYS A 68 2.24 9.25 2.44
CA LYS A 68 3.44 9.12 3.26
C LYS A 68 3.67 7.66 3.68
N ALA A 69 4.90 7.19 3.49
CA ALA A 69 5.31 5.85 3.92
C ALA A 69 6.75 5.82 4.39
N ARG A 70 7.04 4.97 5.37
CA ARG A 70 8.42 4.68 5.78
C ARG A 70 8.95 3.56 4.90
N VAL A 71 10.04 3.84 4.18
CA VAL A 71 10.64 2.91 3.22
C VAL A 71 11.93 2.33 3.81
N GLN A 72 12.06 1.01 3.80
CA GLN A 72 13.30 0.31 4.13
C GLN A 72 13.68 -0.66 3.02
N TYR A 73 14.88 -0.46 2.48
CA TYR A 73 15.50 -1.37 1.53
C TYR A 73 16.05 -2.59 2.27
N LEU A 74 15.58 -3.79 1.91
CA LEU A 74 16.05 -5.04 2.50
C LEU A 74 17.39 -5.42 1.87
N ARG A 75 18.36 -5.83 2.70
CA ARG A 75 19.60 -6.43 2.22
C ARG A 75 19.34 -7.90 1.89
N GLN A 76 20.04 -8.41 0.89
CA GLN A 76 19.90 -9.78 0.40
C GLN A 76 20.31 -10.83 1.46
N ASP A 77 21.12 -10.42 2.44
CA ASP A 77 21.67 -11.27 3.50
C ASP A 77 20.90 -11.16 4.84
N GLU A 78 19.86 -10.34 4.92
CA GLU A 78 18.98 -10.31 6.10
C GLU A 78 17.90 -11.39 5.93
N ASP A 79 18.13 -12.56 6.54
CA ASP A 79 17.15 -13.64 6.70
C ASP A 79 15.93 -13.13 7.50
N TYR A 80 14.97 -12.49 6.81
CA TYR A 80 13.84 -11.79 7.43
C TYR A 80 12.80 -12.72 8.05
N PHE A 81 12.91 -14.02 7.78
CA PHE A 81 12.05 -15.08 8.32
C PHE A 81 12.74 -15.88 9.43
N SER A 82 13.71 -15.28 10.13
CA SER A 82 14.36 -15.88 11.30
C SER A 82 13.44 -15.93 12.53
N ASP A 83 12.25 -16.52 12.40
CA ASP A 83 11.67 -17.19 13.55
C ASP A 83 12.41 -18.53 13.66
N SER A 84 13.25 -18.65 14.68
CA SER A 84 14.22 -19.74 14.86
C SER A 84 13.63 -21.17 14.81
N GLN A 85 12.30 -21.33 14.84
CA GLN A 85 11.61 -22.62 14.66
C GLN A 85 11.09 -22.90 13.24
N LEU A 86 10.93 -21.89 12.38
CA LEU A 86 10.40 -22.04 11.00
C LEU A 86 11.51 -22.03 9.93
N ASP A 87 12.67 -21.50 10.29
CA ASP A 87 13.81 -21.25 9.39
C ASP A 87 14.43 -22.53 8.79
N SER A 88 14.27 -23.68 9.47
CA SER A 88 14.84 -24.94 9.00
C SER A 88 14.14 -25.55 7.78
N GLN A 89 12.92 -25.10 7.42
CA GLN A 89 12.12 -25.77 6.37
C GLN A 89 11.75 -24.89 5.19
N LEU A 90 11.59 -23.58 5.39
CA LEU A 90 11.17 -22.64 4.36
C LEU A 90 12.30 -21.65 4.10
N LYS A 91 13.31 -22.07 3.32
CA LYS A 91 14.37 -21.20 2.78
C LYS A 91 13.81 -20.18 1.78
N ILE A 92 12.87 -19.33 2.22
CA ILE A 92 12.24 -18.31 1.41
C ILE A 92 13.22 -17.14 1.33
N LYS A 93 14.06 -17.17 0.29
CA LYS A 93 14.91 -16.03 -0.05
C LYS A 93 14.02 -14.94 -0.65
N MET A 94 14.01 -13.77 -0.01
CA MET A 94 13.38 -12.60 -0.62
C MET A 94 14.15 -12.24 -1.92
N PRO A 95 13.45 -11.87 -3.00
CA PRO A 95 14.12 -11.47 -4.23
C PRO A 95 15.00 -10.24 -3.98
N ALA A 96 16.14 -10.19 -4.66
CA ALA A 96 17.09 -9.08 -4.52
C ALA A 96 16.41 -7.73 -4.81
N GLY A 97 16.68 -6.73 -3.96
CA GLY A 97 16.06 -5.39 -4.08
C GLY A 97 14.64 -5.30 -3.52
N SER A 98 14.18 -6.28 -2.74
CA SER A 98 12.90 -6.18 -2.02
C SER A 98 12.86 -4.95 -1.11
N VAL A 99 11.70 -4.32 -1.03
CA VAL A 99 11.49 -3.12 -0.21
C VAL A 99 10.36 -3.35 0.76
N ARG A 100 10.58 -3.00 2.03
CA ARG A 100 9.55 -2.97 3.04
C ARG A 100 9.02 -1.56 3.19
N ILE A 101 7.71 -1.39 3.10
CA ILE A 101 7.05 -0.12 3.39
C ILE A 101 6.14 -0.26 4.61
N LYS A 102 6.08 0.79 5.43
CA LYS A 102 5.09 0.94 6.49
C LYS A 102 4.24 2.18 6.20
N VAL A 103 2.94 1.98 6.05
CA VAL A 103 1.96 3.01 5.68
C VAL A 103 0.94 3.23 6.80
N SER A 104 0.32 4.41 6.83
CA SER A 104 -0.82 4.71 7.70
C SER A 104 -2.11 4.01 7.22
N GLY A 105 -3.16 4.02 8.05
CA GLY A 105 -4.48 3.47 7.69
C GLY A 105 -5.07 4.06 6.41
N ASP A 106 -5.01 5.38 6.22
CA ASP A 106 -5.54 6.03 5.02
C ASP A 106 -4.85 5.56 3.73
N ALA A 107 -3.52 5.40 3.82
CA ALA A 107 -2.73 4.89 2.72
C ALA A 107 -2.98 3.39 2.49
N HIS A 108 -3.22 2.60 3.54
CA HIS A 108 -3.63 1.19 3.43
C HIS A 108 -4.95 1.04 2.67
N ASP A 109 -5.94 1.87 2.99
CA ASP A 109 -7.23 1.89 2.29
C ASP A 109 -7.10 2.22 0.81
N TYR A 110 -6.11 3.02 0.45
CA TYR A 110 -5.81 3.27 -0.96
C TYR A 110 -4.97 2.14 -1.58
N LEU A 111 -4.04 1.56 -0.83
CA LEU A 111 -3.08 0.57 -1.32
C LEU A 111 -3.72 -0.81 -1.58
N LYS A 112 -4.85 -1.13 -0.92
CA LYS A 112 -5.58 -2.38 -1.15
C LYS A 112 -6.08 -2.58 -2.58
N ASP A 113 -6.41 -1.49 -3.28
CA ASP A 113 -6.83 -1.54 -4.69
C ASP A 113 -5.71 -1.13 -5.66
N ALA A 114 -4.50 -0.91 -5.14
CA ALA A 114 -3.39 -0.44 -5.93
C ALA A 114 -2.68 -1.57 -6.65
N LYS A 115 -2.28 -1.30 -7.90
CA LYS A 115 -1.55 -2.27 -8.72
C LYS A 115 -0.03 -2.09 -8.60
N ARG A 116 0.40 -0.83 -8.48
CA ARG A 116 1.82 -0.45 -8.49
C ARG A 116 2.07 0.67 -7.49
N VAL A 117 3.29 0.67 -6.95
CA VAL A 117 3.79 1.75 -6.09
C VAL A 117 5.08 2.26 -6.70
N GLN A 118 5.23 3.57 -6.78
CA GLN A 118 6.41 4.25 -7.30
C GLN A 118 7.02 5.15 -6.22
N PHE A 119 8.32 5.02 -6.03
CA PHE A 119 9.11 5.89 -5.16
C PHE A 119 10.57 5.84 -5.63
N ASP A 120 11.31 6.93 -5.41
CA ASP A 120 12.72 7.09 -5.82
C ASP A 120 12.96 6.71 -7.31
N ASP A 121 12.07 7.17 -8.19
CA ASP A 121 12.05 6.89 -9.65
C ASP A 121 12.01 5.41 -10.06
N ARG A 122 11.70 4.51 -9.12
CA ARG A 122 11.57 3.08 -9.34
C ARG A 122 10.14 2.61 -9.12
N ARG A 123 9.73 1.59 -9.88
CA ARG A 123 8.41 0.99 -9.79
C ARG A 123 8.47 -0.36 -9.10
N PHE A 124 7.51 -0.58 -8.23
CA PHE A 124 7.41 -1.78 -7.43
C PHE A 124 5.99 -2.36 -7.49
N THR A 125 5.90 -3.67 -7.31
CA THR A 125 4.63 -4.38 -7.13
C THR A 125 4.56 -4.98 -5.73
N ILE A 126 3.37 -4.94 -5.14
CA ILE A 126 3.09 -5.57 -3.85
C ILE A 126 3.02 -7.08 -4.08
N PHE A 127 3.77 -7.86 -3.31
CA PHE A 127 3.77 -9.33 -3.42
C PHE A 127 3.36 -10.05 -2.14
N SER A 128 3.27 -9.34 -1.02
CA SER A 128 2.86 -9.91 0.27
C SER A 128 1.50 -9.40 0.70
N ASP A 129 0.87 -10.16 1.59
CA ASP A 129 -0.24 -9.67 2.40
C ASP A 129 0.21 -8.55 3.35
N TYR A 130 -0.76 -7.78 3.84
CA TYR A 130 -0.54 -6.71 4.80
C TYR A 130 -0.34 -7.28 6.22
N ARG A 131 0.52 -6.63 7.00
CA ARG A 131 0.66 -6.92 8.44
C ARG A 131 0.29 -5.68 9.26
N PRO A 132 -0.78 -5.73 10.07
CA PRO A 132 -1.14 -4.61 10.94
C PRO A 132 -0.14 -4.47 12.09
N HIS A 133 0.16 -3.23 12.46
CA HIS A 133 1.04 -2.85 13.55
C HIS A 133 0.47 -1.64 14.31
N GLY A 134 0.67 -1.66 15.62
CA GLY A 134 0.44 -0.53 16.51
C GLY A 134 0.56 -0.97 17.96
N LEU A 135 0.57 0.00 18.88
CA LEU A 135 0.72 -0.26 20.31
C LEU A 135 -0.54 -0.86 20.92
N PHE A 136 -1.70 -0.34 20.54
CA PHE A 136 -3.01 -0.72 21.11
C PHE A 136 -4.01 -1.13 20.03
N ASP A 137 -3.89 -0.55 18.85
CA ASP A 137 -4.76 -0.70 17.69
C ASP A 137 -3.96 -0.71 16.39
N ALA A 138 -4.52 -1.29 15.32
CA ALA A 138 -3.86 -1.40 14.02
C ALA A 138 -3.86 -0.06 13.27
N ARG A 139 -2.88 0.79 13.56
CA ARG A 139 -2.74 2.13 12.93
C ARG A 139 -1.79 2.14 11.73
N TYR A 140 -0.85 1.22 11.68
CA TYR A 140 0.15 1.09 10.62
C TYR A 140 0.10 -0.26 9.96
N TYR A 141 0.40 -0.31 8.67
CA TYR A 141 0.37 -1.53 7.88
C TYR A 141 1.71 -1.72 7.17
N THR A 142 2.33 -2.88 7.35
CA THR A 142 3.56 -3.25 6.64
C THR A 142 3.22 -4.02 5.38
N TYR A 143 3.87 -3.64 4.28
CA TYR A 143 3.84 -4.35 3.01
C TYR A 143 5.26 -4.64 2.53
N TYR A 144 5.41 -5.76 1.83
CA TYR A 144 6.62 -6.10 1.09
C TYR A 144 6.37 -5.93 -0.40
N LEU A 145 7.31 -5.22 -1.01
CA LEU A 145 7.32 -4.86 -2.40
C LEU A 145 8.52 -5.51 -3.08
N ARG A 146 8.34 -5.94 -4.32
CA ARG A 146 9.44 -6.41 -5.17
C ARG A 146 9.62 -5.42 -6.32
N PRO A 147 10.88 -5.19 -6.75
CA PRO A 147 11.14 -4.36 -7.92
C PRO A 147 10.49 -5.01 -9.14
N ILE A 148 9.96 -4.18 -10.02
CA ILE A 148 9.57 -4.61 -11.36
C ILE A 148 10.75 -4.18 -12.23
N ASP A 149 11.48 -5.15 -12.80
CA ASP A 149 12.40 -4.84 -13.88
C ASP A 149 11.57 -4.34 -15.06
N GLU A 150 11.85 -3.12 -15.51
CA GLU A 150 11.36 -2.57 -16.78
C GLU A 150 12.44 -2.74 -17.85
#